data_AF-A0A6J7T325-F1
#
_entry.id   AF-A0A6J7T325-F1
#
_cell.length_a   1.000
_cell.length_b   1.000
_cell.length_c   1.000
_cell.angle_alpha   90.00
_cell.angle_beta   90.00
_cell.angle_gamma   90.00
#
_symmetry.space_group_name_H-M   'P 1'
#
loop_
_entity.id
_entity.type
_entity.pdbx_description
1 polymer ?
#
loop_
_entity_poly.entity_id
_entity_poly.type
_entity_poly.pdbx_seq_one_letter_code
_entity_poly.pdbx_strand_id
1 'polypeptide(L)'
;MVAEGRSQEVTPGWGLEDVAEGDTGSVIVIWDSGAEMIPVEVLPPSVGRDPHGDPRDDKVARSQMAEFLFGGTFTDVCGGQPCTAQQS
;
A
#
# COMPACT_ATOMS: atom_id res chain seq x y z
N MET A 1 2.43 5.46 -4.15
CA MET A 1 3.77 5.04 -4.64
C MET A 1 4.38 4.04 -3.66
N VAL A 2 5.35 3.23 -4.09
CA VAL A 2 6.15 2.35 -3.22
C VAL A 2 7.60 2.86 -3.12
N ALA A 3 8.35 2.44 -2.10
CA ALA A 3 9.74 2.83 -1.96
C ALA A 3 10.63 2.22 -3.07
N GLU A 4 11.80 2.82 -3.30
CA GLU A 4 12.74 2.36 -4.32
C GLU A 4 13.12 0.88 -4.11
N GLY A 5 13.11 0.10 -5.20
CA GLY A 5 13.40 -1.34 -5.15
C GLY A 5 12.31 -2.20 -4.51
N ARG A 6 11.15 -1.62 -4.16
CA ARG A 6 10.01 -2.33 -3.54
C ARG A 6 8.90 -2.70 -4.53
N SER A 7 9.14 -2.57 -5.83
CA SER A 7 8.27 -3.09 -6.89
C SER A 7 9.11 -3.69 -8.01
N GLN A 8 8.58 -4.77 -8.60
CA GLN A 8 9.10 -5.40 -9.82
C GLN A 8 8.24 -5.09 -11.05
N GLU A 9 7.24 -4.22 -10.92
CA GLU A 9 6.41 -3.80 -12.04
C GLU A 9 7.25 -3.06 -13.09
N VAL A 10 7.09 -3.44 -14.36
CA VAL A 10 7.75 -2.75 -15.49
C VAL A 10 7.19 -1.34 -15.67
N THR A 11 5.88 -1.19 -15.46
CA THR A 11 5.19 0.11 -15.46
C THR A 11 4.34 0.16 -14.20
N PRO A 12 4.81 0.85 -13.14
CA PRO A 12 4.06 0.95 -11.90
C PRO A 12 2.64 1.46 -12.11
N GLY A 13 1.65 0.71 -11.62
CA GLY A 13 0.24 1.10 -11.75
C GLY A 13 -0.28 1.14 -13.20
N TRP A 14 0.27 0.32 -14.09
CA TRP A 14 -0.13 0.29 -15.50
C TRP A 14 -1.65 0.27 -15.69
N GLY A 15 -2.16 1.24 -16.47
CA GLY A 15 -3.58 1.37 -16.77
C GLY A 15 -4.41 2.12 -15.71
N LEU A 16 -3.77 2.62 -14.66
CA LEU A 16 -4.39 3.47 -13.64
C LEU A 16 -3.94 4.92 -13.79
N GLU A 17 -4.82 5.84 -13.42
CA GLU A 17 -4.50 7.26 -13.28
C GLU A 17 -3.88 7.51 -11.90
N ASP A 18 -3.05 8.55 -11.80
CA ASP A 18 -2.53 9.00 -10.51
C ASP A 18 -3.67 9.53 -9.64
N VAL A 19 -3.69 9.13 -8.37
CA VAL A 19 -4.64 9.62 -7.38
C VAL A 19 -4.23 11.00 -6.86
N ALA A 20 -5.20 11.86 -6.61
CA ALA A 20 -5.03 13.16 -5.97
C ALA A 20 -5.81 13.27 -4.66
N GLU A 21 -5.31 14.11 -3.74
CA GLU A 21 -6.00 14.47 -2.50
C GLU A 21 -7.45 14.90 -2.80
N GLY A 22 -8.42 14.28 -2.12
CA GLY A 22 -9.84 14.57 -2.27
C GLY A 22 -10.57 13.78 -3.36
N ASP A 23 -9.90 12.86 -4.08
CA ASP A 23 -10.57 11.97 -5.03
C ASP A 23 -11.68 11.16 -4.36
N THR A 24 -12.84 11.08 -5.02
CA THR A 24 -14.06 10.42 -4.47
C THR A 24 -14.36 9.06 -5.11
N GLY A 25 -13.53 8.65 -6.07
CA GLY A 25 -13.65 7.38 -6.76
C GLY A 25 -13.04 6.21 -6.00
N SER A 26 -12.88 5.09 -6.69
CA SER A 26 -12.08 3.98 -6.20
C SER A 26 -10.60 4.30 -6.38
N VAL A 27 -9.80 4.04 -5.34
CA VAL A 27 -8.36 4.26 -5.33
C VAL A 27 -7.66 2.99 -4.86
N ILE A 28 -6.43 2.77 -5.32
CA ILE A 28 -5.56 1.71 -4.81
C ILE A 28 -4.37 2.34 -4.09
N VAL A 29 -4.14 1.91 -2.86
CA VAL A 29 -3.00 2.34 -2.04
C VAL A 29 -2.22 1.11 -1.62
N ILE A 30 -0.91 1.11 -1.89
CA ILE A 30 -0.01 0.03 -1.50
C ILE A 30 0.68 0.45 -0.20
N TRP A 31 0.52 -0.37 0.85
CA TRP A 31 1.23 -0.22 2.11
C TRP A 31 2.38 -1.22 2.17
N ASP A 32 3.60 -0.72 2.31
CA ASP A 32 4.80 -1.55 2.37
C ASP A 32 5.17 -1.90 3.82
N SER A 33 5.03 -3.16 4.18
CA SER A 33 5.43 -3.65 5.50
C SER A 33 6.92 -3.98 5.64
N GLY A 34 7.72 -3.80 4.59
CA GLY A 34 9.11 -4.25 4.57
C GLY A 34 9.27 -5.77 4.42
N ALA A 35 8.22 -6.48 4.00
CA ALA A 35 8.28 -7.92 3.72
C ALA A 35 9.27 -8.22 2.58
N GLU A 36 9.79 -9.44 2.54
CA GLU A 36 10.59 -9.91 1.41
C GLU A 36 9.72 -9.91 0.13
N MET A 37 10.33 -9.57 -1.01
CA MET A 37 9.59 -9.54 -2.28
C MET A 37 9.12 -10.94 -2.66
N ILE A 38 7.86 -11.05 -3.06
CA ILE A 38 7.29 -12.31 -3.54
C ILE A 38 8.00 -12.71 -4.85
N PRO A 39 8.40 -13.99 -5.03
CA PRO A 39 8.94 -14.47 -6.29
C PRO A 39 7.95 -14.27 -7.45
N VAL A 40 8.46 -13.95 -8.65
CA VAL A 40 7.63 -13.90 -9.87
C VAL A 40 7.40 -15.29 -10.46
N GLU A 41 8.13 -16.29 -9.97
CA GLU A 41 7.95 -17.70 -10.27
C GLU A 41 6.79 -18.31 -9.48
N VAL A 42 6.27 -19.45 -9.95
CA VAL A 42 5.23 -20.23 -9.26
C VAL A 42 5.84 -21.04 -8.12
N LEU A 43 6.36 -20.34 -7.12
CA LEU A 43 6.94 -20.90 -5.90
C LEU A 43 6.22 -20.30 -4.68
N PRO A 44 5.90 -21.10 -3.65
CA PRO A 44 5.37 -20.56 -2.41
C PRO A 44 6.44 -19.69 -1.72
N PRO A 45 6.05 -18.59 -1.07
CA PRO A 45 6.95 -17.89 -0.14
C PRO A 45 7.41 -18.88 0.93
N SER A 46 8.74 -19.02 1.10
CA SER A 46 9.35 -19.96 2.06
C SER A 46 10.12 -19.25 3.17
N VAL A 47 10.22 -17.93 3.08
CA VAL A 47 10.96 -17.03 3.96
C VAL A 47 10.09 -15.81 4.24
N GLY A 48 10.46 -15.05 5.28
CA GLY A 48 9.70 -13.90 5.74
C GLY A 48 8.54 -14.24 6.69
N ARG A 49 7.88 -13.17 7.13
CA ARG A 49 6.72 -13.18 8.03
C ARG A 49 5.49 -12.77 7.22
N ASP A 50 4.33 -13.31 7.59
CA ASP A 50 3.03 -12.86 7.08
C ASP A 50 2.79 -11.36 7.38
N PRO A 51 2.73 -10.47 6.35
CA PRO A 51 2.59 -9.03 6.55
C PRO A 51 1.14 -8.53 6.45
N HIS A 52 0.16 -9.41 6.20
CA HIS A 52 -1.21 -8.99 5.88
C HIS A 52 -1.90 -8.25 7.03
N GLY A 53 -1.45 -8.47 8.27
CA GLY A 53 -1.95 -7.79 9.47
C GLY A 53 -1.37 -6.40 9.68
N ASP A 54 -0.21 -6.09 9.11
CA ASP A 54 0.54 -4.90 9.52
C ASP A 54 -0.19 -3.59 9.19
N PRO A 55 -0.78 -3.39 7.99
CA PRO A 55 -1.58 -2.19 7.73
C PRO A 55 -2.85 -2.12 8.59
N ARG A 56 -3.38 -3.27 9.02
CA ARG A 56 -4.55 -3.31 9.93
C ARG A 56 -4.16 -2.88 11.34
N ASP A 57 -2.93 -3.13 11.77
CA ASP A 57 -2.45 -2.79 13.10
C ASP A 57 -1.78 -1.39 13.15
N ASP A 58 -1.41 -0.84 12.01
CA ASP A 58 -0.92 0.54 11.88
C ASP A 58 -2.04 1.59 12.05
N LYS A 59 -1.78 2.60 12.89
CA LYS A 59 -2.77 3.64 13.22
C LYS A 59 -3.04 4.59 12.04
N VAL A 60 -2.03 4.90 11.24
CA VAL A 60 -2.13 5.82 10.10
C VAL A 60 -2.89 5.14 8.98
N ALA A 61 -2.57 3.88 8.66
CA ALA A 61 -3.30 3.09 7.68
C ALA A 61 -4.78 2.96 8.02
N ARG A 62 -5.11 2.66 9.29
CA ARG A 62 -6.51 2.61 9.75
C ARG A 62 -7.23 3.95 9.65
N SER A 63 -6.52 5.06 9.84
CA SER A 63 -7.11 6.40 9.71
C SER A 63 -7.49 6.68 8.26
N GLN A 64 -6.62 6.35 7.30
CA GLN A 64 -6.94 6.44 5.87
C GLN A 64 -8.15 5.58 5.48
N MET A 65 -8.21 4.34 5.98
CA MET A 65 -9.38 3.46 5.76
C MET A 65 -10.66 4.08 6.32
N ALA A 66 -10.61 4.64 7.53
CA ALA A 66 -11.77 5.27 8.16
C ALA A 66 -12.21 6.55 7.41
N GLU A 67 -11.27 7.38 6.97
CA GLU A 67 -11.55 8.60 6.21
C GLU A 67 -12.24 8.28 4.88
N PHE A 68 -11.78 7.25 4.16
CA PHE A 68 -12.48 6.80 2.96
C PHE A 68 -13.86 6.22 3.29
N LEU A 69 -13.95 5.31 4.26
CA LEU A 69 -15.20 4.61 4.61
C LEU A 69 -16.31 5.55 5.10
N PHE A 70 -15.96 6.62 5.82
CA PHE A 70 -16.93 7.54 6.43
C PHE A 70 -17.01 8.90 5.73
N GLY A 71 -15.95 9.33 5.05
CA GLY A 71 -15.87 10.61 4.34
C GLY A 71 -16.05 10.50 2.82
N GLY A 72 -15.80 9.33 2.24
CA GLY A 72 -15.95 9.09 0.79
C GLY A 72 -14.89 9.76 -0.07
N THR A 73 -13.79 10.21 0.53
CA THR A 73 -12.66 10.87 -0.15
C THR A 73 -11.35 10.16 0.17
N PHE A 74 -10.43 10.15 -0.78
CA PHE A 74 -9.05 9.77 -0.55
C PHE A 74 -8.28 10.90 0.17
N THR A 75 -7.55 10.51 1.22
CA THR A 75 -6.57 11.36 1.91
C THR A 75 -5.19 10.72 1.77
N ASP A 76 -4.21 11.52 1.36
CA ASP A 76 -2.80 11.15 1.34
C ASP A 76 -2.18 11.30 2.73
N VAL A 77 -2.37 10.27 3.55
CA VAL A 77 -1.78 10.19 4.90
C VAL A 77 -0.25 9.99 4.89
N CYS A 78 0.34 9.77 3.72
CA CYS A 78 1.77 9.51 3.52
C CYS A 78 2.50 10.75 2.97
N GLY A 79 1.80 11.82 2.63
CA GLY A 79 2.39 13.10 2.20
C GLY A 79 3.23 12.99 0.93
N GLY A 80 2.73 12.23 -0.05
CA GLY A 80 3.38 11.95 -1.32
C GLY A 80 4.57 11.00 -1.19
N GLN A 81 4.84 10.45 0.00
CA GLN A 81 5.88 9.47 0.22
C GLN A 81 5.30 8.04 0.12
N PRO A 82 6.17 7.02 -0.05
CA PRO A 82 5.75 5.64 0.10
C PRO A 82 5.09 5.38 1.47
N CYS A 83 3.93 4.74 1.45
CA CYS A 83 3.26 4.32 2.68
C CYS A 83 3.94 3.08 3.25
N THR A 84 4.24 3.10 4.55
CA THR A 84 4.90 1.98 5.23
C THR A 84 4.15 1.57 6.49
N ALA A 85 4.08 0.26 6.77
CA ALA A 85 3.62 -0.28 8.05
C ALA A 85 4.77 -1.07 8.70
N GLN A 86 4.83 -1.09 10.03
CA GLN A 86 5.84 -1.92 10.71
C GLN A 86 5.30 -3.33 10.91
N GLN A 87 6.13 -4.34 10.66
CA GLN A 87 5.76 -5.73 10.94
C GLN A 87 5.45 -5.90 12.44
N SER A 88 4.22 -6.29 12.77
CA SER A 88 3.70 -6.30 14.15
C SER A 88 3.34 -7.69 14.62
#